data_AF-A0A834IVD1-F1
#
_entry.id   AF-A0A834IVD1-F1
#
_cell.length_a   1.000
_cell.length_b   1.000
_cell.length_c   1.000
_cell.angle_alpha   90.00
_cell.angle_beta   90.00
_cell.angle_gamma   90.00
#
_symmetry.space_group_name_H-M   'P 1'
#
loop_
_entity.id
_entity.type
_entity.pdbx_description
1 polymer ?
#
loop_
_entity_poly.entity_id
_entity_poly.type
_entity_poly.pdbx_seq_one_letter_code
_entity_poly.pdbx_strand_id
1 'polypeptide(L)'
;MSEKDATIHDDMLFNMLKECKTLPTFLDHMFGFLQRRTDFYFIARDANSPIGLPEGLAQSLTQHSFLKWKPKNDENVILQENDIPPAINEEEVILNDEITTEVENLNIDYIEEPQQELNFFTNAENYNGATYENYCWSQNISDLDITIKLPDYFIVKDLSVKITTNTIDIRLQDDILLKGSLCQKCKNSDAIWSIDKQKLYIHLDKCREIWWDCLITTEDRLDLSKIDCSRPFEELSEEAQAKIEELGWNQERKRQGLPTSDELHKQEMLKKAWNAEGSPFVGPFDPDKVIFNSN
;
A
#
# COMPACT_ATOMS: atom_id res chain seq x y z
N MET A 1 13.09 -1.88 22.90
CA MET A 1 11.77 -1.96 22.23
C MET A 1 10.75 -2.37 23.26
N SER A 2 9.68 -1.60 23.46
CA SER A 2 8.60 -1.97 24.38
C SER A 2 7.92 -3.24 23.85
N GLU A 3 7.47 -4.14 24.73
CA GLU A 3 6.79 -5.39 24.34
C GLU A 3 5.51 -5.11 23.50
N LYS A 4 4.93 -3.92 23.64
CA LYS A 4 3.79 -3.44 22.82
C LYS A 4 4.16 -3.04 21.40
N ASP A 5 5.41 -2.66 21.13
CA ASP A 5 5.85 -2.26 19.78
C ASP A 5 6.15 -3.49 18.91
N ALA A 6 6.46 -4.63 19.55
CA ALA A 6 6.82 -5.87 18.87
C ALA A 6 5.64 -6.57 18.18
N THR A 7 4.40 -6.29 18.60
CA THR A 7 3.20 -7.00 18.13
C THR A 7 2.33 -6.17 17.20
N ILE A 8 2.75 -4.95 16.84
CA ILE A 8 1.94 -4.00 16.04
C ILE A 8 1.60 -4.57 14.65
N HIS A 9 2.49 -5.40 14.10
CA HIS A 9 2.33 -5.98 12.76
C HIS A 9 1.85 -7.44 12.78
N ASP A 10 1.53 -7.99 13.96
CA ASP A 10 1.21 -9.42 14.10
C ASP A 10 0.01 -9.84 13.24
N ASP A 11 -1.05 -9.04 13.19
CA ASP A 11 -2.24 -9.35 12.39
C ASP A 11 -1.93 -9.38 10.89
N MET A 12 -1.09 -8.46 10.41
CA MET A 12 -0.67 -8.40 9.00
C MET A 12 0.23 -9.59 8.64
N LEU A 13 1.22 -9.88 9.49
CA LEU A 13 2.13 -11.01 9.30
C LEU A 13 1.39 -12.35 9.40
N PHE A 14 0.40 -12.45 10.29
CA PHE A 14 -0.43 -13.63 10.44
C PHE A 14 -1.33 -13.87 9.23
N ASN A 15 -1.91 -12.80 8.66
CA ASN A 15 -2.70 -12.92 7.44
C ASN A 15 -1.84 -13.33 6.24
N MET A 16 -0.66 -12.74 6.08
CA MET A 16 0.30 -13.17 5.04
C MET A 16 0.73 -14.63 5.24
N LEU A 17 0.97 -15.07 6.49
CA LEU A 17 1.29 -16.46 6.79
C LEU A 17 0.16 -17.44 6.42
N LYS A 18 -1.11 -17.06 6.66
CA LYS A 18 -2.27 -17.85 6.24
C LYS A 18 -2.33 -18.04 4.73
N GLU A 19 -2.11 -16.98 3.97
CA GLU A 19 -2.10 -17.02 2.50
C GLU A 19 -0.95 -17.89 1.95
N CYS A 20 0.23 -17.78 2.56
CA CYS A 20 1.40 -18.55 2.17
C CYS A 20 1.27 -20.06 2.45
N LYS A 21 0.34 -20.46 3.33
CA LYS A 21 0.03 -21.84 3.78
C LYS A 21 1.18 -22.57 4.49
N THR A 22 2.44 -22.22 4.23
CA THR A 22 3.63 -22.83 4.82
C THR A 22 4.65 -21.76 5.20
N LEU A 23 5.40 -22.03 6.28
CA LEU A 23 6.46 -21.14 6.75
C LEU A 23 7.60 -20.95 5.72
N PRO A 24 8.07 -21.99 5.00
CA PRO A 24 9.07 -21.80 3.95
C PRO A 24 8.60 -20.85 2.84
N THR A 25 7.36 -20.98 2.37
CA THR A 25 6.78 -20.08 1.34
C THR A 25 6.66 -18.66 1.86
N PHE A 26 6.26 -18.49 3.13
CA PHE A 26 6.20 -17.18 3.77
C PHE A 26 7.59 -16.52 3.84
N LEU A 27 8.61 -17.26 4.29
CA LEU A 27 9.98 -16.75 4.34
C LEU A 27 10.53 -16.44 2.94
N ASP A 28 10.23 -17.27 1.94
CA ASP A 28 10.60 -17.02 0.55
C ASP A 28 9.97 -15.74 -0.01
N HIS A 29 8.69 -15.47 0.31
CA HIS A 29 8.06 -14.20 -0.03
C HIS A 29 8.68 -13.00 0.70
N MET A 30 9.04 -13.14 1.98
CA MET A 30 9.69 -12.09 2.75
C MET A 30 11.07 -11.75 2.18
N PHE A 31 11.91 -12.76 1.95
CA PHE A 31 13.24 -12.57 1.38
C PHE A 31 13.19 -12.14 -0.10
N GLY A 32 12.23 -12.66 -0.86
CA GLY A 32 11.97 -12.19 -2.22
C GLY A 32 11.45 -10.75 -2.28
N PHE A 33 10.67 -10.31 -1.31
CA PHE A 33 10.28 -8.90 -1.17
C PHE A 33 11.51 -8.03 -0.92
N LEU A 34 12.37 -8.41 0.04
CA LEU A 34 13.63 -7.70 0.30
C LEU A 34 14.49 -7.63 -0.97
N GLN A 35 14.59 -8.72 -1.73
CA GLN A 35 15.34 -8.72 -2.99
C GLN A 35 14.77 -7.77 -4.05
N ARG A 36 13.45 -7.71 -4.20
CA ARG A 36 12.80 -6.93 -5.28
C ARG A 36 12.60 -5.45 -4.94
N ARG A 37 12.48 -5.13 -3.65
CA ARG A 37 12.02 -3.82 -3.17
C ARG A 37 13.04 -3.11 -2.29
N THR A 38 14.14 -3.77 -1.90
CA THR A 38 15.20 -3.15 -1.10
C THR A 38 16.58 -3.50 -1.64
N ASP A 39 17.60 -2.85 -1.11
CA ASP A 39 19.00 -3.09 -1.46
C ASP A 39 19.65 -4.20 -0.62
N PHE A 40 18.84 -5.01 0.08
CA PHE A 40 19.28 -5.97 1.09
C PHE A 40 20.30 -7.01 0.59
N TYR A 41 20.25 -7.37 -0.70
CA TYR A 41 21.15 -8.35 -1.30
C TYR A 41 22.27 -7.72 -2.14
N PHE A 42 22.30 -6.40 -2.26
CA PHE A 42 23.33 -5.71 -3.01
C PHE A 42 24.52 -5.45 -2.09
N ILE A 43 25.72 -5.71 -2.59
CA ILE A 43 26.96 -5.44 -1.86
C ILE A 43 27.43 -4.03 -2.21
N ALA A 44 27.61 -3.19 -1.19
CA ALA A 44 28.23 -1.88 -1.34
C ALA A 44 29.67 -2.03 -1.82
N ARG A 45 30.04 -1.30 -2.89
CA ARG A 45 31.40 -1.38 -3.48
C ARG A 45 32.42 -0.49 -2.77
N ASP A 46 31.94 0.54 -2.10
CA ASP A 46 32.73 1.54 -1.39
C ASP A 46 31.93 2.10 -0.20
N ALA A 47 32.63 2.73 0.75
CA ALA A 47 32.03 3.28 1.97
C ALA A 47 30.98 4.38 1.71
N ASN A 48 30.97 4.97 0.51
CA ASN A 48 30.03 6.00 0.09
C ASN A 48 29.03 5.50 -0.98
N SER A 49 28.94 4.18 -1.17
CA SER A 49 28.02 3.59 -2.14
C SER A 49 26.57 3.88 -1.72
N PRO A 50 25.75 4.51 -2.59
CA PRO A 50 24.37 4.89 -2.27
C PRO A 50 23.41 3.68 -2.25
N ILE A 51 23.89 2.51 -2.63
CA ILE A 51 23.11 1.28 -2.78
C ILE A 51 23.93 0.11 -2.23
N GLY A 52 23.26 -0.72 -1.44
CA GLY A 52 23.77 -1.99 -0.97
C GLY A 52 24.30 -1.93 0.46
N LEU A 53 24.34 -3.09 1.07
CA LEU A 53 24.89 -3.29 2.40
C LEU A 53 26.36 -3.71 2.30
N PRO A 54 27.20 -3.38 3.28
CA PRO A 54 28.53 -3.97 3.40
C PRO A 54 28.47 -5.49 3.30
N GLU A 55 29.51 -6.07 2.69
CA GLU A 55 29.60 -7.52 2.52
C GLU A 55 29.44 -8.24 3.87
N GLY A 56 28.53 -9.21 3.93
CA GLY A 56 28.24 -9.99 5.13
C GLY A 56 27.21 -9.36 6.10
N LEU A 57 26.87 -8.07 5.97
CA LEU A 57 25.96 -7.40 6.91
C LEU A 57 24.52 -7.93 6.80
N ALA A 58 24.02 -8.16 5.58
CA ALA A 58 22.68 -8.69 5.35
C ALA A 58 22.48 -10.08 6.01
N GLN A 59 23.49 -10.93 5.88
CA GLN A 59 23.54 -12.25 6.52
C GLN A 59 23.58 -12.11 8.05
N SER A 60 24.42 -11.21 8.57
CA SER A 60 24.54 -10.94 10.01
C SER A 60 23.23 -10.44 10.62
N LEU A 61 22.53 -9.51 9.95
CA LEU A 61 21.24 -8.98 10.41
C LEU A 61 20.16 -10.07 10.45
N THR A 62 20.10 -10.92 9.43
CA THR A 62 19.16 -12.04 9.37
C THR A 62 19.44 -13.05 10.49
N GLN A 63 20.71 -13.41 10.64
CA GLN A 63 21.16 -14.36 11.65
C GLN A 63 20.90 -13.84 13.07
N HIS A 64 21.21 -12.56 13.33
CA HIS A 64 20.93 -11.92 14.61
C HIS A 64 19.43 -11.92 14.93
N SER A 65 18.59 -11.52 13.97
CA SER A 65 17.14 -11.51 14.13
C SER A 65 16.59 -12.90 14.44
N PHE A 66 17.09 -13.94 13.76
CA PHE A 66 16.74 -15.32 14.05
C PHE A 66 17.17 -15.77 15.45
N LEU A 67 18.41 -15.48 15.84
CA LEU A 67 18.95 -15.87 17.15
C LEU A 67 18.28 -15.15 18.31
N LYS A 68 17.90 -13.89 18.14
CA LYS A 68 17.19 -13.08 19.14
C LYS A 68 15.91 -13.74 19.63
N TRP A 69 15.20 -14.42 18.73
CA TRP A 69 13.93 -15.08 19.04
C TRP A 69 14.06 -16.59 19.29
N LYS A 70 15.29 -17.14 19.23
CA LYS A 70 15.56 -18.52 19.64
C LYS A 70 15.38 -18.63 21.17
N PRO A 71 14.66 -19.64 21.68
CA PRO A 71 14.48 -19.82 23.12
C PRO A 71 15.82 -20.01 23.83
N LYS A 72 16.04 -19.23 24.90
CA LYS A 72 17.31 -19.15 25.67
C LYS A 72 17.66 -20.43 26.48
N ASN A 73 16.99 -21.56 26.23
CA ASN A 73 17.21 -22.81 26.95
C ASN A 73 18.31 -23.70 26.34
N ASP A 74 19.06 -23.23 25.35
CA ASP A 74 20.32 -23.84 24.92
C ASP A 74 21.49 -22.97 25.43
N GLU A 75 22.23 -23.46 26.42
CA GLU A 75 23.29 -22.77 27.17
C GLU A 75 24.53 -22.31 26.36
N ASN A 76 24.48 -22.06 25.05
CA ASN A 76 25.71 -21.79 24.27
C ASN A 76 25.59 -20.77 23.12
N VAL A 77 24.98 -19.59 23.30
CA VAL A 77 25.38 -18.39 22.54
C VAL A 77 25.16 -17.13 23.39
N ILE A 78 26.25 -16.61 23.96
CA ILE A 78 26.35 -15.25 24.47
C ILE A 78 26.86 -14.41 23.30
N LEU A 79 25.98 -13.63 22.68
CA LEU A 79 26.40 -12.41 21.98
C LEU A 79 25.87 -11.27 22.84
N GLN A 80 26.80 -10.51 23.44
CA GLN A 80 26.45 -9.35 24.25
C GLN A 80 25.93 -8.26 23.30
N GLU A 81 24.93 -7.48 23.75
CA GLU A 81 24.32 -6.35 23.01
C GLU A 81 25.31 -5.25 22.56
N ASN A 82 26.61 -5.40 22.83
CA ASN A 82 27.65 -4.40 22.62
C ASN A 82 28.48 -4.57 21.34
N ASP A 83 28.28 -5.64 20.55
CA ASP A 83 29.07 -5.88 19.31
C ASP A 83 28.39 -5.39 18.02
N ILE A 84 27.35 -4.54 18.12
CA ILE A 84 26.75 -3.87 16.96
C ILE A 84 26.65 -2.37 17.29
N PRO A 85 27.15 -1.47 16.43
CA PRO A 85 26.97 -0.03 16.65
C PRO A 85 25.48 0.31 16.72
N PRO A 86 25.04 1.18 17.64
CA PRO A 86 23.68 1.68 17.66
C PRO A 86 23.43 2.37 16.31
N ALA A 87 22.34 1.97 15.65
CA ALA A 87 21.87 2.69 14.48
C ALA A 87 21.63 4.16 14.88
N ILE A 88 22.29 5.07 14.15
CA ILE A 88 22.25 6.53 14.24
C ILE A 88 23.32 7.13 15.19
N ASN A 89 24.46 7.50 14.60
CA ASN A 89 25.09 8.82 14.77
C ASN A 89 26.02 9.07 13.58
N GLU A 90 25.86 10.22 12.93
CA GLU A 90 26.84 10.79 12.01
C GLU A 90 28.13 11.09 12.79
N GLU A 91 29.16 10.27 12.63
CA GLU A 91 30.55 10.69 12.85
C GLU A 91 31.39 10.14 11.70
N GLU A 92 32.19 11.01 11.07
CA GLU A 92 33.17 10.66 10.05
C GLU A 92 34.12 9.58 10.60
N VAL A 93 34.02 8.36 10.07
CA VAL A 93 35.00 7.31 10.36
C VAL A 93 36.13 7.42 9.35
N ILE A 94 37.26 7.94 9.83
CA ILE A 94 38.56 7.83 9.19
C ILE A 94 38.85 6.34 8.96
N LEU A 95 39.05 5.96 7.69
CA LEU A 95 39.48 4.63 7.29
C LEU A 95 40.89 4.36 7.83
N ASN A 96 41.04 3.31 8.64
CA ASN A 96 42.32 2.63 8.81
C ASN A 96 42.18 1.20 8.30
N ASP A 97 43.06 0.87 7.37
CA ASP A 97 43.28 -0.44 6.76
C ASP A 97 43.49 -1.53 7.82
N GLU A 98 42.93 -2.70 7.53
CA GLU A 98 43.62 -3.99 7.42
C GLU A 98 42.61 -5.13 7.72
N ILE A 99 42.34 -5.96 6.70
CA ILE A 99 42.56 -7.42 6.70
C ILE A 99 42.00 -7.98 5.39
N THR A 100 42.91 -8.25 4.47
CA THR A 100 42.85 -9.29 3.41
C THR A 100 42.49 -10.65 4.03
N THR A 101 41.71 -11.54 3.41
CA THR A 101 42.08 -12.34 2.21
C THR A 101 40.88 -13.15 1.68
N GLU A 102 40.79 -13.21 0.35
CA GLU A 102 40.48 -14.37 -0.51
C GLU A 102 39.08 -15.03 -0.48
N VAL A 103 38.27 -14.82 -1.54
CA VAL A 103 38.00 -15.86 -2.57
C VAL A 103 37.52 -15.27 -3.92
N GLU A 104 38.41 -15.42 -4.92
CA GLU A 104 38.19 -15.78 -6.34
C GLU A 104 36.97 -15.28 -7.18
N ASN A 105 37.26 -14.28 -8.02
CA ASN A 105 37.08 -14.24 -9.49
C ASN A 105 35.80 -14.83 -10.13
N LEU A 106 34.87 -13.96 -10.50
CA LEU A 106 34.15 -14.04 -11.79
C LEU A 106 34.06 -12.64 -12.42
N ASN A 107 34.85 -12.43 -13.48
CA ASN A 107 34.75 -11.28 -14.38
C ASN A 107 33.37 -11.31 -15.08
N ILE A 108 32.54 -10.30 -14.85
CA ILE A 108 31.44 -9.93 -15.74
C ILE A 108 31.58 -8.43 -16.01
N ASP A 109 31.77 -8.10 -17.28
CA ASP A 109 32.07 -6.77 -17.79
C ASP A 109 31.00 -5.74 -17.34
N TYR A 110 31.48 -4.66 -16.71
CA TYR A 110 30.67 -3.51 -16.35
C TYR A 110 30.32 -2.67 -17.59
N ILE A 111 29.03 -2.60 -17.90
CA ILE A 111 28.44 -1.54 -18.72
C ILE A 111 28.04 -0.42 -17.76
N GLU A 112 28.66 0.76 -17.88
CA GLU A 112 28.25 1.96 -17.14
C GLU A 112 26.92 2.51 -17.70
N GLU A 113 25.93 2.75 -16.84
CA GLU A 113 24.76 3.58 -17.15
C GLU A 113 24.72 4.86 -16.29
N PRO A 114 24.18 6.00 -16.81
CA PRO A 114 24.53 7.35 -16.38
C PRO A 114 23.53 7.99 -15.38
N GLN A 115 24.03 8.98 -14.62
CA GLN A 115 23.45 9.69 -13.47
C GLN A 115 22.18 10.58 -13.69
N GLN A 116 21.22 10.21 -14.54
CA GLN A 116 20.12 11.12 -14.91
C GLN A 116 18.79 10.97 -14.13
N GLU A 117 18.63 9.97 -13.24
CA GLU A 117 17.30 9.62 -12.71
C GLU A 117 16.80 10.41 -11.49
N LEU A 118 17.62 11.17 -10.77
CA LEU A 118 17.24 11.73 -9.46
C LEU A 118 16.19 12.87 -9.51
N ASN A 119 15.91 13.46 -10.68
CA ASN A 119 15.06 14.64 -10.81
C ASN A 119 13.63 14.38 -11.31
N PHE A 120 13.27 13.15 -11.64
CA PHE A 120 11.96 12.83 -12.19
C PHE A 120 11.05 12.14 -11.16
N PHE A 121 9.78 12.57 -11.14
CA PHE A 121 8.74 11.81 -10.45
C PHE A 121 8.39 10.59 -11.31
N THR A 122 8.32 9.44 -10.68
CA THR A 122 7.94 8.18 -11.33
C THR A 122 6.45 8.16 -11.62
N ASN A 123 6.03 7.33 -12.58
CA ASN A 123 4.61 7.13 -12.92
C ASN A 123 3.77 6.57 -11.73
N ALA A 124 4.42 6.00 -10.72
CA ALA A 124 3.75 5.55 -9.51
C ALA A 124 3.41 6.72 -8.57
N GLU A 125 4.30 7.71 -8.46
CA GLU A 125 4.16 8.88 -7.59
C GLU A 125 3.10 9.89 -8.10
N ASN A 126 2.58 9.71 -9.32
CA ASN A 126 1.52 10.54 -9.91
C ASN A 126 0.29 9.74 -10.38
N TYR A 127 0.17 8.46 -9.99
CA TYR A 127 -0.93 7.59 -10.41
C TYR A 127 -2.30 8.19 -10.04
N ASN A 128 -3.16 8.38 -11.05
CA ASN A 128 -4.47 9.04 -10.94
C ASN A 128 -4.48 10.43 -10.28
N GLY A 129 -3.31 11.05 -10.13
CA GLY A 129 -3.14 12.37 -9.53
C GLY A 129 -2.52 13.36 -10.50
N ALA A 130 -1.67 14.24 -9.99
CA ALA A 130 -1.02 15.27 -10.80
C ALA A 130 0.46 15.46 -10.41
N THR A 131 1.22 15.97 -11.36
CA THR A 131 2.62 16.34 -11.17
C THR A 131 2.80 17.84 -11.34
N TYR A 132 3.44 18.47 -10.36
CA TYR A 132 3.87 19.86 -10.41
C TYR A 132 5.41 19.93 -10.34
N GLU A 133 5.95 21.15 -10.38
CA GLU A 133 7.40 21.35 -10.36
C GLU A 133 8.04 20.90 -9.04
N ASN A 134 7.41 21.25 -7.92
CA ASN A 134 7.97 21.04 -6.57
C ASN A 134 7.41 19.81 -5.86
N TYR A 135 6.27 19.28 -6.32
CA TYR A 135 5.63 18.14 -5.70
C TYR A 135 4.76 17.37 -6.70
N CYS A 136 4.45 16.13 -6.41
CA CYS A 136 3.42 15.37 -7.08
C CYS A 136 2.53 14.69 -6.05
N TRP A 137 1.39 14.20 -6.50
CA TRP A 137 0.51 13.40 -5.69
C TRP A 137 -0.14 12.33 -6.54
N SER A 138 -0.40 11.19 -5.91
CA SER A 138 -1.18 10.09 -6.44
C SER A 138 -2.38 9.84 -5.53
N GLN A 139 -3.36 9.10 -6.03
CA GLN A 139 -4.53 8.77 -5.23
C GLN A 139 -5.11 7.41 -5.58
N ASN A 140 -5.72 6.81 -4.57
CA ASN A 140 -6.71 5.75 -4.71
C ASN A 140 -8.09 6.29 -4.36
N ILE A 141 -9.11 5.44 -4.38
CA ILE A 141 -10.47 5.87 -4.02
C ILE A 141 -10.58 6.25 -2.52
N SER A 142 -9.80 5.60 -1.66
CA SER A 142 -9.81 5.72 -0.18
C SER A 142 -8.78 6.69 0.40
N ASP A 143 -7.66 6.90 -0.28
CA ASP A 143 -6.47 7.56 0.25
C ASP A 143 -5.72 8.32 -0.86
N LEU A 144 -4.72 9.09 -0.45
CA LEU A 144 -3.84 9.82 -1.36
C LEU A 144 -2.42 9.92 -0.77
N ASP A 145 -1.44 9.90 -1.65
CA ASP A 145 -0.02 10.06 -1.32
C ASP A 145 0.51 11.33 -1.98
N ILE A 146 1.26 12.14 -1.22
CA ILE A 146 1.88 13.38 -1.67
C ILE A 146 3.39 13.22 -1.52
N THR A 147 4.13 13.51 -2.59
CA THR A 147 5.60 13.51 -2.60
C THR A 147 6.11 14.90 -2.94
N ILE A 148 6.82 15.53 -2.02
CA ILE A 148 7.38 16.88 -2.16
C ILE A 148 8.90 16.78 -2.24
N LYS A 149 9.49 17.44 -3.24
CA LYS A 149 10.95 17.55 -3.36
C LYS A 149 11.48 18.54 -2.33
N LEU A 150 12.53 18.16 -1.62
CA LEU A 150 13.24 18.98 -0.65
C LEU A 150 14.61 19.41 -1.23
N PRO A 151 15.14 20.58 -0.85
CA PRO A 151 16.47 21.01 -1.29
C PRO A 151 17.60 20.14 -0.68
N ASP A 152 18.77 20.10 -1.33
CA ASP A 152 19.92 19.25 -0.94
C ASP A 152 20.40 19.46 0.52
N TYR A 153 20.25 20.68 1.05
CA TYR A 153 20.70 21.05 2.39
C TYR A 153 19.52 21.56 3.21
N PHE A 154 18.90 20.67 3.99
CA PHE A 154 17.86 21.04 4.95
C PHE A 154 18.01 20.29 6.26
N ILE A 155 17.58 20.93 7.35
CA ILE A 155 17.56 20.33 8.67
C ILE A 155 16.12 19.89 8.96
N VAL A 156 15.93 18.63 9.34
CA VAL A 156 14.59 18.06 9.61
C VAL A 156 13.80 18.86 10.65
N LYS A 157 14.49 19.47 11.63
CA LYS A 157 13.85 20.32 12.67
C LYS A 157 13.19 21.57 12.12
N ASP A 158 13.61 22.01 10.94
CA ASP A 158 13.09 23.21 10.29
C ASP A 158 11.86 22.91 9.42
N LEU A 159 11.53 21.63 9.23
CA LEU A 159 10.34 21.21 8.51
C LEU A 159 9.12 21.28 9.44
N SER A 160 8.12 22.06 9.04
CA SER A 160 6.82 22.14 9.73
C SER A 160 5.74 21.56 8.84
N VAL A 161 5.20 20.40 9.22
CA VAL A 161 4.07 19.74 8.56
C VAL A 161 2.83 19.92 9.42
N LYS A 162 1.87 20.73 8.96
CA LYS A 162 0.59 20.97 9.64
C LYS A 162 -0.56 20.54 8.74
N ILE A 163 -1.24 19.48 9.15
CA ILE A 163 -2.35 18.89 8.40
C ILE A 163 -3.60 18.95 9.27
N THR A 164 -4.65 19.56 8.74
CA THR A 164 -5.98 19.61 9.32
C THR A 164 -6.96 18.97 8.34
N THR A 165 -8.18 18.65 8.78
CA THR A 165 -9.21 17.99 7.98
C THR A 165 -9.43 18.60 6.58
N ASN A 166 -9.25 19.92 6.43
CA ASN A 166 -9.49 20.65 5.18
C ASN A 166 -8.28 21.42 4.68
N THR A 167 -7.15 21.41 5.38
CA THR A 167 -6.04 22.32 5.07
C THR A 167 -4.71 21.63 5.27
N ILE A 168 -3.80 21.89 4.35
CA ILE A 168 -2.42 21.43 4.38
C ILE A 168 -1.51 22.64 4.37
N ASP A 169 -0.54 22.68 5.28
CA ASP A 169 0.47 23.74 5.38
C ASP A 169 1.81 23.11 5.73
N ILE A 170 2.69 23.06 4.73
CA ILE A 170 4.02 22.45 4.79
C ILE A 170 5.02 23.52 4.45
N ARG A 171 5.92 23.76 5.40
CA ARG A 171 6.94 24.80 5.31
C ARG A 171 8.29 24.25 5.70
N LEU A 172 9.31 24.78 5.04
CA LEU A 172 10.70 24.58 5.42
C LEU A 172 11.27 25.92 5.85
N GLN A 173 11.53 26.10 7.15
CA GLN A 173 11.83 27.41 7.74
C GLN A 173 10.75 28.45 7.39
N ASP A 174 11.08 29.42 6.53
CA ASP A 174 10.20 30.47 6.02
C ASP A 174 9.64 30.20 4.62
N ASP A 175 10.14 29.16 3.93
CA ASP A 175 9.72 28.81 2.58
C ASP A 175 8.47 27.91 2.59
N ILE A 176 7.55 28.18 1.66
CA ILE A 176 6.26 27.48 1.56
C ILE A 176 6.38 26.43 0.47
N LEU A 177 6.52 25.16 0.88
CA LEU A 177 6.60 24.04 -0.06
C LEU A 177 5.22 23.68 -0.61
N LEU A 178 4.21 23.59 0.27
CA LEU A 178 2.84 23.27 -0.10
C LEU A 178 1.88 23.88 0.92
N LYS A 179 0.97 24.75 0.47
CA LYS A 179 -0.03 25.35 1.35
C LYS A 179 -1.34 25.60 0.62
N GLY A 180 -2.43 25.11 1.21
CA GLY A 180 -3.76 25.40 0.68
C GLY A 180 -4.91 24.70 1.40
N SER A 181 -6.11 24.94 0.89
CA SER A 181 -7.32 24.22 1.32
C SER A 181 -7.56 23.03 0.41
N LEU A 182 -7.64 21.84 1.01
CA LEU A 182 -7.90 20.58 0.34
C LEU A 182 -9.28 20.62 -0.33
N CYS A 183 -9.44 19.93 -1.46
CA CYS A 183 -10.71 19.90 -2.18
C CYS A 183 -11.82 19.17 -1.39
N GLN A 184 -11.42 18.20 -0.55
CA GLN A 184 -12.30 17.38 0.28
C GLN A 184 -11.67 17.13 1.65
N LYS A 185 -12.49 16.56 2.55
CA LYS A 185 -12.10 16.25 3.93
C LYS A 185 -11.17 15.03 3.99
N CYS A 186 -10.09 15.13 4.75
CA CYS A 186 -9.22 14.03 5.13
C CYS A 186 -9.26 13.72 6.63
N LYS A 187 -8.90 12.50 7.01
CA LYS A 187 -8.73 12.10 8.41
C LYS A 187 -7.35 12.54 8.87
N ASN A 188 -7.26 13.70 9.50
CA ASN A 188 -5.98 14.24 9.94
C ASN A 188 -5.35 13.49 11.13
N SER A 189 -6.12 12.68 11.86
CA SER A 189 -5.59 11.83 12.95
C SER A 189 -4.67 10.72 12.45
N ASP A 190 -4.89 10.28 11.21
CA ASP A 190 -4.27 9.10 10.63
C ASP A 190 -3.22 9.49 9.59
N ALA A 191 -2.93 10.79 9.47
CA ALA A 191 -1.93 11.33 8.55
C ALA A 191 -0.52 10.90 8.97
N ILE A 192 0.19 10.25 8.05
CA ILE A 192 1.56 9.78 8.25
C ILE A 192 2.46 10.55 7.29
N TRP A 193 3.65 10.95 7.75
CA TRP A 193 4.66 11.55 6.90
C TRP A 193 6.04 11.00 7.23
N SER A 194 6.88 10.89 6.21
CA SER A 194 8.26 10.41 6.31
C SER A 194 9.15 11.14 5.31
N ILE A 195 10.46 11.08 5.54
CA ILE A 195 11.45 11.74 4.69
C ILE A 195 12.43 10.66 4.23
N ASP A 196 12.65 10.57 2.93
CA ASP A 196 13.67 9.70 2.34
C ASP A 196 14.30 10.37 1.12
N LYS A 197 15.64 10.26 0.99
CA LYS A 197 16.42 10.74 -0.17
C LYS A 197 15.96 12.09 -0.76
N GLN A 198 15.87 13.12 0.09
CA GLN A 198 15.43 14.49 -0.27
C GLN A 198 13.97 14.61 -0.76
N LYS A 199 13.11 13.65 -0.43
CA LYS A 199 11.68 13.72 -0.67
C LYS A 199 10.92 13.58 0.64
N LEU A 200 9.89 14.41 0.81
CA LEU A 200 8.90 14.30 1.86
C LEU A 200 7.70 13.52 1.32
N TYR A 201 7.39 12.39 1.95
CA TYR A 201 6.24 11.56 1.65
C TYR A 201 5.15 11.80 2.69
N ILE A 202 3.92 11.99 2.24
CA ILE A 202 2.76 12.23 3.10
C ILE A 202 1.61 11.36 2.62
N HIS A 203 1.11 10.52 3.51
CA HIS A 203 -0.05 9.68 3.29
C HIS A 203 -1.27 10.25 4.02
N LEU A 204 -2.39 10.39 3.32
CA LEU A 204 -3.65 10.89 3.88
C LEU A 204 -4.83 9.98 3.54
N ASP A 205 -5.56 9.57 4.58
CA ASP A 205 -6.85 8.91 4.42
C ASP A 205 -7.96 9.91 4.10
N LYS A 206 -8.79 9.57 3.10
CA LYS A 206 -9.98 10.35 2.77
C LYS A 206 -11.10 10.06 3.77
N CYS A 207 -11.95 11.05 4.06
CA CYS A 207 -13.15 10.81 4.86
C CYS A 207 -14.24 10.03 4.11
N ARG A 208 -14.16 9.98 2.77
CA ARG A 208 -15.12 9.31 1.88
C ARG A 208 -14.37 8.72 0.70
N GLU A 209 -14.83 7.57 0.23
CA GLU A 209 -14.35 6.90 -0.98
C GLU A 209 -14.75 7.69 -2.24
N ILE A 210 -13.99 8.74 -2.56
CA ILE A 210 -14.25 9.67 -3.67
C ILE A 210 -12.92 10.02 -4.34
N TRP A 211 -12.94 10.05 -5.67
CA TRP A 211 -11.84 10.56 -6.49
C TRP A 211 -11.74 12.08 -6.39
N TRP A 212 -10.56 12.58 -6.05
CA TRP A 212 -10.31 14.01 -5.94
C TRP A 212 -9.98 14.56 -7.31
N ASP A 213 -10.64 15.65 -7.70
CA ASP A 213 -10.35 16.35 -8.95
C ASP A 213 -9.11 17.25 -8.81
N CYS A 214 -8.71 17.64 -7.61
CA CYS A 214 -7.50 18.42 -7.34
C CYS A 214 -7.02 18.14 -5.92
N LEU A 215 -5.73 18.39 -5.62
CA LEU A 215 -5.27 18.32 -4.23
C LEU A 215 -5.70 19.57 -3.47
N ILE A 216 -5.37 20.74 -4.02
CA ILE A 216 -5.75 22.04 -3.47
C ILE A 216 -6.79 22.70 -4.38
N THR A 217 -7.81 23.31 -3.78
CA THR A 217 -8.92 23.99 -4.48
C THR A 217 -8.51 25.08 -5.48
N THR A 218 -7.31 25.65 -5.36
CA THR A 218 -6.78 26.68 -6.25
C THR A 218 -6.08 26.13 -7.49
N GLU A 219 -5.91 24.81 -7.57
CA GLU A 219 -5.18 24.13 -8.64
C GLU A 219 -6.10 23.71 -9.79
N ASP A 220 -5.48 23.32 -10.89
CA ASP A 220 -6.18 22.76 -12.04
C ASP A 220 -6.86 21.44 -11.68
N ARG A 221 -8.06 21.26 -12.22
CA ARG A 221 -8.86 20.07 -11.96
C ARG A 221 -8.56 18.98 -12.98
N LEU A 222 -8.33 17.79 -12.47
CA LEU A 222 -8.24 16.54 -13.20
C LEU A 222 -9.58 16.17 -13.80
N ASP A 223 -9.50 15.53 -14.97
CA ASP A 223 -10.64 14.93 -15.63
C ASP A 223 -10.93 13.56 -15.00
N LEU A 224 -11.92 13.53 -14.11
CA LEU A 224 -12.33 12.31 -13.40
C LEU A 224 -12.76 11.16 -14.33
N SER A 225 -13.11 11.46 -15.59
CA SER A 225 -13.50 10.41 -16.56
C SER A 225 -12.33 9.57 -17.06
N LYS A 226 -11.10 10.08 -16.92
CA LYS A 226 -9.86 9.40 -17.35
C LYS A 226 -9.16 8.65 -16.23
N ILE A 227 -9.67 8.76 -15.01
CA ILE A 227 -9.11 8.08 -13.84
C ILE A 227 -9.33 6.58 -13.97
N ASP A 228 -8.26 5.82 -13.75
CA ASP A 228 -8.34 4.37 -13.66
C ASP A 228 -9.00 3.97 -12.34
N CYS A 229 -10.23 3.47 -12.45
CA CYS A 229 -11.01 2.99 -11.31
C CYS A 229 -10.90 1.47 -11.13
N SER A 230 -10.00 0.79 -11.85
CA SER A 230 -9.82 -0.64 -11.74
C SER A 230 -9.22 -1.00 -10.38
N ARG A 231 -9.77 -2.04 -9.75
CA ARG A 231 -9.26 -2.61 -8.50
C ARG A 231 -9.59 -4.10 -8.44
N PRO A 232 -8.83 -4.90 -7.67
CA PRO A 232 -9.16 -6.30 -7.40
C PRO A 232 -10.58 -6.44 -6.85
N PHE A 233 -11.22 -7.57 -7.16
CA PHE A 233 -12.58 -7.85 -6.69
C PHE A 233 -12.66 -7.92 -5.17
N GLU A 234 -11.59 -8.41 -4.55
CA GLU A 234 -11.44 -8.62 -3.11
C GLU A 234 -11.41 -7.32 -2.30
N GLU A 235 -11.01 -6.21 -2.94
CA GLU A 235 -10.99 -4.87 -2.33
C GLU A 235 -12.36 -4.16 -2.38
N LEU A 236 -13.35 -4.76 -3.03
CA LEU A 236 -14.72 -4.26 -3.01
C LEU A 236 -15.37 -4.52 -1.65
N SER A 237 -16.30 -3.67 -1.24
CA SER A 237 -17.11 -3.93 -0.05
C SER A 237 -17.95 -5.20 -0.22
N GLU A 238 -18.27 -5.89 0.88
CA GLU A 238 -19.09 -7.11 0.85
C GLU A 238 -20.42 -6.90 0.11
N GLU A 239 -21.04 -5.72 0.28
CA GLU A 239 -22.26 -5.35 -0.44
C GLU A 239 -22.04 -5.26 -1.95
N ALA A 240 -20.92 -4.66 -2.39
CA ALA A 240 -20.59 -4.56 -3.80
C ALA A 240 -20.23 -5.92 -4.41
N GLN A 241 -19.49 -6.76 -3.68
CA GLN A 241 -19.16 -8.14 -4.08
C GLN A 241 -20.44 -8.96 -4.26
N ALA A 242 -21.32 -8.98 -3.26
CA ALA A 242 -22.58 -9.72 -3.30
C ALA A 242 -23.46 -9.29 -4.49
N LYS A 243 -23.49 -7.99 -4.79
CA LYS A 243 -24.23 -7.47 -5.94
C LYS A 243 -23.64 -7.91 -7.28
N ILE A 244 -22.31 -7.95 -7.41
CA ILE A 244 -21.65 -8.46 -8.61
C ILE A 244 -21.92 -9.96 -8.78
N GLU A 245 -21.85 -10.74 -7.70
CA GLU A 245 -22.19 -12.16 -7.71
C GLU A 245 -23.65 -12.39 -8.11
N GLU A 246 -24.57 -11.62 -7.56
CA GLU A 246 -25.99 -11.67 -7.93
C GLU A 246 -26.18 -11.35 -9.43
N LEU A 247 -25.51 -10.32 -9.93
CA LEU A 247 -25.55 -9.96 -11.36
C LEU A 247 -25.00 -11.09 -12.24
N GLY A 248 -23.88 -11.71 -11.84
CA GLY A 248 -23.28 -12.84 -12.54
C GLY A 248 -24.21 -14.05 -12.55
N TRP A 249 -24.82 -14.38 -11.41
CA TRP A 249 -25.80 -15.46 -11.29
C TRP A 249 -27.04 -15.19 -12.15
N ASN A 250 -27.56 -13.96 -12.14
CA ASN A 250 -28.69 -13.53 -12.97
C ASN A 250 -28.36 -13.64 -14.47
N GLN A 251 -27.15 -13.24 -14.87
CA GLN A 251 -26.70 -13.34 -16.25
C GLN A 251 -26.62 -14.79 -16.72
N GLU A 252 -26.12 -15.70 -15.87
CA GLU A 252 -26.06 -17.14 -16.16
C GLU A 252 -27.46 -17.76 -16.28
N ARG A 253 -28.36 -17.45 -15.33
CA ARG A 253 -29.77 -17.88 -15.37
C ARG A 253 -30.45 -17.43 -16.65
N LYS A 254 -30.29 -16.16 -17.02
CA LYS A 254 -30.85 -15.60 -18.25
C LYS A 254 -30.31 -16.30 -19.50
N ARG A 255 -29.02 -16.63 -19.54
CA ARG A 255 -28.41 -17.41 -20.64
C ARG A 255 -28.99 -18.82 -20.75
N GLN A 256 -29.34 -19.42 -19.62
CA GLN A 256 -29.99 -20.74 -19.54
C GLN A 256 -31.52 -20.67 -19.74
N GLY A 257 -32.10 -19.49 -19.95
CA GLY A 257 -33.56 -19.30 -20.04
C GLY A 257 -34.29 -19.55 -18.71
N LEU A 258 -33.58 -19.53 -17.58
CA LEU A 258 -34.11 -19.69 -16.24
C LEU A 258 -34.42 -18.31 -15.63
N PRO A 259 -35.37 -18.22 -14.68
CA PRO A 259 -35.75 -16.96 -14.06
C PRO A 259 -34.60 -16.35 -13.25
N THR A 260 -34.51 -15.02 -13.28
CA THR A 260 -33.57 -14.22 -12.47
C THR A 260 -34.03 -14.08 -11.02
N SER A 261 -33.20 -13.48 -10.16
CA SER A 261 -33.41 -13.34 -8.70
C SER A 261 -34.68 -12.55 -8.44
N ASP A 262 -34.84 -11.42 -9.13
CA ASP A 262 -36.04 -10.59 -9.11
C ASP A 262 -37.29 -11.32 -9.61
N GLU A 263 -37.17 -12.13 -10.66
CA GLU A 263 -38.29 -12.91 -11.21
C GLU A 263 -38.70 -14.04 -10.27
N LEU A 264 -37.74 -14.71 -9.65
CA LEU A 264 -37.99 -15.74 -8.64
C LEU A 264 -38.69 -15.11 -7.43
N HIS A 265 -38.22 -13.97 -6.96
CA HIS A 265 -38.83 -13.24 -5.85
C HIS A 265 -40.26 -12.78 -6.18
N LYS A 266 -40.48 -12.29 -7.41
CA LYS A 266 -41.83 -11.96 -7.91
C LYS A 266 -42.72 -13.21 -7.95
N GLN A 267 -42.23 -14.33 -8.45
CA GLN A 267 -42.97 -15.60 -8.47
C GLN A 267 -43.34 -16.06 -7.04
N GLU A 268 -42.44 -15.92 -6.07
CA GLU A 268 -42.71 -16.23 -4.67
C GLU A 268 -43.77 -15.31 -4.05
N MET A 269 -43.68 -13.99 -4.30
CA MET A 269 -44.72 -13.06 -3.86
C MET A 269 -46.09 -13.42 -4.44
N LEU A 270 -46.15 -13.72 -5.74
CA LEU A 270 -47.37 -14.13 -6.42
C LEU A 270 -47.90 -15.45 -5.86
N LYS A 271 -47.03 -16.43 -5.62
CA LYS A 271 -47.39 -17.71 -5.00
C LYS A 271 -47.94 -17.52 -3.59
N LYS A 272 -47.35 -16.62 -2.80
CA LYS A 272 -47.84 -16.30 -1.45
C LYS A 272 -49.20 -15.61 -1.49
N ALA A 273 -49.40 -14.67 -2.41
CA ALA A 273 -50.69 -14.00 -2.62
C ALA A 273 -51.77 -14.97 -3.13
N TRP A 274 -51.40 -15.89 -4.02
CA TRP A 274 -52.29 -16.93 -4.56
C TRP A 274 -52.82 -17.86 -3.47
N ASN A 275 -51.98 -18.23 -2.50
CA ASN A 275 -52.32 -19.13 -1.40
C ASN A 275 -52.92 -18.43 -0.17
N ALA A 276 -53.13 -17.11 -0.21
CA ALA A 276 -53.72 -16.37 0.90
C ALA A 276 -55.24 -16.66 1.04
N GLU A 277 -55.75 -16.68 2.28
CA GLU A 277 -57.18 -16.88 2.54
C GLU A 277 -58.02 -15.75 1.93
N GLY A 278 -58.95 -16.09 1.02
CA GLY A 278 -59.75 -15.14 0.25
C GLY A 278 -59.21 -14.83 -1.15
N SER A 279 -58.12 -15.49 -1.58
CA SER A 279 -57.62 -15.40 -2.96
C SER A 279 -58.69 -15.87 -3.97
N PRO A 280 -58.92 -15.12 -5.07
CA PRO A 280 -59.85 -15.51 -6.12
C PRO A 280 -59.31 -16.66 -7.00
N PHE A 281 -58.05 -17.03 -6.80
CA PHE A 281 -57.37 -18.07 -7.54
C PHE A 281 -57.45 -19.42 -6.80
N VAL A 282 -57.85 -20.48 -7.50
CA VAL A 282 -58.08 -21.82 -6.92
C VAL A 282 -57.15 -22.84 -7.58
N GLY A 283 -56.39 -23.59 -6.76
CA GLY A 283 -55.50 -24.67 -7.22
C GLY A 283 -54.01 -24.37 -7.05
N PRO A 284 -53.10 -25.25 -7.53
CA PRO A 284 -51.65 -25.04 -7.43
C PRO A 284 -51.19 -23.83 -8.25
N PHE A 285 -50.18 -23.12 -7.76
CA PHE A 285 -49.61 -21.95 -8.44
C PHE A 285 -49.11 -22.32 -9.84
N ASP A 286 -49.58 -21.58 -10.83
CA ASP A 286 -49.28 -21.77 -12.25
C ASP A 286 -48.76 -20.44 -12.82
N PRO A 287 -47.45 -20.31 -13.07
CA PRO A 287 -46.83 -19.05 -13.50
C PRO A 287 -47.41 -18.51 -14.81
N ASP A 288 -47.83 -19.40 -15.72
CA ASP A 288 -48.28 -19.06 -17.07
C ASP A 288 -49.73 -18.52 -17.10
N LYS A 289 -50.50 -18.70 -16.02
CA LYS A 289 -51.86 -18.14 -15.86
C LYS A 289 -51.86 -16.68 -15.41
N VAL A 290 -50.72 -16.17 -14.97
CA VAL A 290 -50.55 -14.77 -14.58
C VAL A 290 -50.15 -13.97 -15.82
N ILE A 291 -51.13 -13.65 -16.67
CA ILE A 291 -50.90 -12.84 -17.87
C ILE A 291 -50.79 -11.37 -17.45
N PHE A 292 -49.57 -10.83 -17.48
CA PHE A 292 -49.36 -9.39 -17.41
C PHE A 292 -49.74 -8.77 -18.74
N ASN A 293 -50.93 -8.18 -18.82
CA ASN A 293 -51.23 -7.23 -19.91
C ASN A 293 -50.27 -6.04 -19.75
N SER A 294 -49.20 -6.05 -20.54
CA SER A 294 -48.29 -4.92 -20.67
C SER A 294 -49.03 -3.86 -21.49
N ASN A 295 -49.52 -2.81 -20.83
CA ASN A 295 -49.94 -1.57 -21.47
C ASN A 295 -48.74 -0.66 -21.71
#